data_AF-A0A444Z210-F1
#
_entry.id   AF-A0A444Z210-F1
#
_cell.length_a   1.000
_cell.length_b   1.000
_cell.length_c   1.000
_cell.angle_alpha   90.00
_cell.angle_beta   90.00
_cell.angle_gamma   90.00
#
_symmetry.space_group_name_H-M   'P 1'
#
loop_
_entity.id
_entity.type
_entity.pdbx_description
1 polymer ?
#
loop_
_entity_poly.entity_id
_entity_poly.type
_entity_poly.pdbx_seq_one_letter_code
_entity_poly.pdbx_strand_id
1 'polypeptide(L)'
;MGKSWKKTRLRLYDRFYEPIFTAEQNFENRPLGIDREHWRWFLDYRAEAETKEKCRKNAINRSKQLYTHTGGSKSFAQRMEEESEEQGRRVGRGELWITVHKKMAYISMMKQEQLVKELRRLSNMMSLLECCLKMIPLLRFSEKRNRVEYVVWILDQLLVNSSVRIHMRLATKSN
;
A
#
# COMPACT_ATOMS: atom_id res chain seq x y z
N MET A 1 20.96 15.23 2.62
CA MET A 1 21.05 15.47 1.17
C MET A 1 20.53 14.33 0.26
N GLY A 2 20.36 13.09 0.72
CA GLY A 2 20.04 11.95 -0.18
C GLY A 2 18.58 11.81 -0.71
N LYS A 3 17.57 12.43 -0.10
CA LYS A 3 16.16 12.27 -0.54
C LYS A 3 15.84 13.06 -1.82
N SER A 4 16.42 14.26 -1.99
CA SER A 4 16.23 15.10 -3.18
C SER A 4 16.83 14.44 -4.42
N TRP A 5 18.09 13.99 -4.31
CA TRP A 5 18.81 13.30 -5.39
C TRP A 5 18.10 12.04 -5.90
N LYS A 6 17.65 11.15 -5.00
CA LYS A 6 16.93 9.93 -5.38
C LYS A 6 15.62 10.24 -6.12
N LYS A 7 14.85 11.23 -5.65
CA LYS A 7 13.61 11.67 -6.32
C LYS A 7 13.89 12.24 -7.70
N THR A 8 14.95 13.05 -7.85
CA THR A 8 15.34 13.63 -9.13
C THR A 8 15.69 12.55 -10.16
N ARG A 9 16.52 11.56 -9.82
CA ARG A 9 16.86 10.46 -10.76
C ARG A 9 15.67 9.60 -11.14
N LEU A 10 14.72 9.36 -10.21
CA LEU A 10 13.51 8.61 -10.53
C LEU A 10 12.64 9.39 -11.53
N ARG A 11 12.42 10.69 -11.29
CA ARG A 11 11.66 11.53 -12.24
C ARG A 11 12.30 11.59 -13.63
N LEU A 12 13.64 11.62 -13.70
CA LEU A 12 14.35 11.59 -14.96
C LEU A 12 14.14 10.25 -15.67
N TYR A 13 14.22 9.13 -14.94
CA TYR A 13 13.89 7.82 -15.51
C TYR A 13 12.46 7.79 -16.05
N ASP A 14 11.47 8.21 -15.25
CA ASP A 14 10.05 8.16 -15.65
C ASP A 14 9.72 9.06 -16.84
N ARG A 15 10.50 10.14 -17.07
CA ARG A 15 10.27 11.10 -18.16
C ARG A 15 11.00 10.75 -19.46
N PHE A 16 12.14 10.06 -19.37
CA PHE A 16 13.05 9.87 -20.48
C PHE A 16 13.24 8.39 -20.86
N TYR A 17 12.79 7.45 -20.03
CA TYR A 17 12.78 6.04 -20.38
C TYR A 17 11.43 5.64 -20.98
N GLU A 18 11.47 5.13 -22.21
CA GLU A 18 10.29 4.63 -22.91
C GLU A 18 10.38 3.11 -23.08
N PRO A 19 9.44 2.32 -22.52
CA PRO A 19 9.46 0.86 -22.62
C PRO A 19 9.36 0.34 -24.06
N ILE A 20 8.81 1.16 -24.98
CA ILE A 20 8.63 0.81 -26.40
C ILE A 20 9.89 1.06 -27.24
N PHE A 21 10.86 1.83 -26.71
CA PHE A 21 12.10 2.14 -27.42
C PHE A 21 13.12 1.00 -27.29
N THR A 22 13.98 0.86 -28.29
CA THR A 22 15.16 -0.01 -28.18
C THR A 22 16.13 0.52 -27.12
N ALA A 23 17.11 -0.31 -26.73
CA ALA A 23 18.13 0.11 -25.76
C ALA A 23 18.89 1.35 -26.25
N GLU A 24 19.27 1.38 -27.52
CA GLU A 24 20.00 2.47 -28.17
C GLU A 24 19.16 3.74 -28.24
N GLN A 25 17.87 3.62 -28.59
CA GLN A 25 16.94 4.76 -28.58
C GLN A 25 16.78 5.36 -27.18
N ASN A 26 16.71 4.52 -26.15
CA ASN A 26 16.67 4.97 -24.76
C ASN A 26 18.01 5.57 -24.29
N PHE A 27 19.16 5.12 -24.82
CA PHE A 27 20.46 5.74 -24.55
C PHE A 27 20.59 7.13 -25.16
N GLU A 28 20.06 7.33 -26.37
CA GLU A 28 20.04 8.65 -27.01
C GLU A 28 18.99 9.59 -26.42
N ASN A 29 17.90 9.06 -25.86
CA ASN A 29 16.87 9.83 -25.16
C ASN A 29 17.33 10.31 -23.76
N ARG A 30 18.57 10.80 -23.65
CA ARG A 30 19.13 11.29 -22.39
C ARG A 30 18.68 12.73 -22.10
N PRO A 31 18.55 13.10 -20.82
CA PRO A 31 18.36 14.50 -20.44
C PRO A 31 19.56 15.38 -20.83
N LEU A 32 19.29 16.62 -21.25
CA LEU A 32 20.33 17.63 -21.48
C LEU A 32 21.13 17.88 -20.18
N GLY A 33 22.45 17.90 -20.29
CA GLY A 33 23.36 18.08 -19.15
C GLY A 33 23.76 16.79 -18.42
N ILE A 34 23.26 15.63 -18.84
CA ILE A 34 23.76 14.32 -18.39
C ILE A 34 24.62 13.73 -19.51
N ASP A 35 25.81 13.27 -19.14
CA ASP A 35 26.70 12.58 -20.06
C ASP A 35 26.10 11.24 -20.53
N ARG A 36 26.37 10.90 -21.79
CA ARG A 36 25.81 9.73 -22.47
C ARG A 36 26.22 8.43 -21.78
N GLU A 37 27.47 8.30 -21.36
CA GLU A 37 27.95 7.09 -20.71
C GLU A 37 27.35 6.93 -19.33
N HIS A 38 27.23 8.02 -18.58
CA HIS A 38 26.54 8.02 -17.28
C HIS A 38 25.06 7.64 -17.38
N TRP A 39 24.38 8.07 -18.45
CA TRP A 39 22.99 7.69 -18.70
C TRP A 39 22.88 6.20 -19.07
N ARG A 40 23.75 5.71 -19.96
CA ARG A 40 23.87 4.29 -20.32
C ARG A 40 24.07 3.42 -19.07
N TRP A 41 25.07 3.73 -18.25
CA TRP A 41 25.34 3.00 -17.01
C TRP A 41 24.16 2.96 -16.05
N PHE A 42 23.41 4.06 -15.97
CA PHE A 42 22.21 4.11 -15.14
C PHE A 42 21.09 3.20 -15.66
N LEU A 43 20.90 3.15 -16.98
CA LEU A 43 19.91 2.28 -17.61
C LEU A 43 20.32 0.80 -17.51
N ASP A 44 21.59 0.48 -17.75
CA ASP A 44 22.14 -0.87 -17.59
C ASP A 44 21.96 -1.37 -16.16
N TYR A 45 22.31 -0.56 -15.16
CA TYR A 45 22.09 -0.85 -13.74
C TYR A 45 20.61 -1.14 -13.43
N ARG A 46 19.67 -0.37 -14.01
CA ARG A 46 18.23 -0.60 -13.82
C ARG A 46 17.73 -1.85 -14.55
N ALA A 47 18.35 -2.20 -15.67
CA ALA A 47 18.00 -3.36 -16.49
C ALA A 47 18.50 -4.68 -15.88
N GLU A 48 19.59 -4.62 -15.12
CA GLU A 48 20.24 -5.75 -14.45
C GLU A 48 19.25 -6.57 -13.60
N ALA A 49 19.29 -7.89 -13.78
CA ALA A 49 18.38 -8.82 -13.12
C ALA A 49 18.49 -8.77 -11.59
N GLU A 50 19.71 -8.63 -11.05
CA GLU A 50 19.94 -8.50 -9.61
C GLU A 50 19.28 -7.25 -9.04
N THR A 51 19.41 -6.12 -9.74
CA THR A 51 18.80 -4.85 -9.34
C THR A 51 17.28 -4.93 -9.37
N LYS A 52 16.69 -5.51 -10.42
CA LYS A 52 15.24 -5.75 -10.50
C LYS A 52 14.74 -6.62 -9.35
N GLU A 53 15.46 -7.69 -9.02
CA GLU A 53 15.06 -8.59 -7.93
C GLU A 53 15.15 -7.90 -6.56
N LYS A 54 16.21 -7.12 -6.31
CA LYS A 54 16.33 -6.28 -5.10
C LYS A 54 15.16 -5.29 -5.00
N CYS A 55 14.81 -4.62 -6.10
CA CYS A 55 13.68 -3.69 -6.16
C CYS A 55 12.34 -4.39 -5.84
N ARG A 56 12.10 -5.58 -6.40
CA ARG A 56 10.91 -6.39 -6.15
C ARG A 56 10.80 -6.80 -4.67
N LYS A 57 11.87 -7.33 -4.10
CA LYS A 57 11.95 -7.67 -2.66
C LYS A 57 11.70 -6.44 -1.78
N ASN A 58 12.28 -5.29 -2.11
CA ASN A 58 12.08 -4.05 -1.38
C ASN A 58 10.63 -3.55 -1.43
N ALA A 59 9.94 -3.71 -2.57
CA ALA A 59 8.52 -3.36 -2.69
C ALA A 59 7.65 -4.25 -1.79
N ILE A 60 7.92 -5.56 -1.77
CA ILE A 60 7.23 -6.52 -0.89
C ILE A 60 7.51 -6.22 0.59
N ASN A 61 8.76 -5.93 0.95
CA ASN A 61 9.11 -5.60 2.33
C ASN A 61 8.45 -4.29 2.78
N ARG A 62 8.38 -3.29 1.90
CA ARG A 62 7.64 -2.05 2.15
C ARG A 62 6.14 -2.28 2.32
N SER A 63 5.53 -3.18 1.54
CA SER A 63 4.10 -3.49 1.68
C SER A 63 3.78 -4.21 2.99
N LYS A 64 4.74 -4.94 3.56
CA LYS A 64 4.64 -5.56 4.89
C LYS A 64 4.85 -4.57 6.05
N GLN A 65 5.41 -3.39 5.80
CA GLN A 65 5.73 -2.41 6.85
C GLN A 65 4.45 -1.76 7.42
N LEU A 66 4.00 -2.20 8.60
CA LEU A 66 2.75 -1.72 9.21
C LEU A 66 2.87 -0.33 9.88
N TYR A 67 4.05 0.00 10.38
CA TYR A 67 4.32 1.21 11.15
C TYR A 67 5.42 2.02 10.47
N THR A 68 5.27 3.35 10.50
CA THR A 68 6.32 4.27 10.06
C THR A 68 6.86 5.01 11.25
N HIS A 69 8.19 5.00 11.38
CA HIS A 69 8.89 5.76 12.38
C HIS A 69 8.85 7.25 12.06
N THR A 70 8.46 8.05 13.04
CA THR A 70 8.28 9.51 12.99
C THR A 70 9.17 10.24 13.99
N GLY A 71 9.99 9.51 14.76
CA GLY A 71 10.94 10.09 15.73
C GLY A 71 12.07 10.92 15.11
N GLY A 72 12.15 10.97 13.77
CA GLY A 72 13.16 11.74 13.04
C GLY A 72 14.55 11.10 13.14
N SER A 73 15.57 11.95 13.13
CA SER A 73 16.99 11.55 13.22
C SER A 73 17.54 11.55 14.65
N LYS A 74 16.72 11.92 15.63
CA LYS A 74 17.12 11.97 17.04
C LYS A 74 17.25 10.56 17.60
N SER A 75 18.15 10.40 18.57
CA SER A 75 18.30 9.11 19.27
C SER A 75 17.05 8.82 20.09
N PHE A 76 16.83 7.54 20.40
CA PHE A 76 15.71 7.15 21.26
C PHE A 76 15.82 7.80 22.66
N ALA A 77 17.03 7.93 23.21
CA ALA A 77 17.27 8.61 24.48
C ALA A 77 16.88 10.09 24.43
N GLN A 78 17.29 10.80 23.38
CA GLN A 78 16.92 12.20 23.19
C GLN A 78 15.41 12.37 23.05
N ARG A 79 14.75 11.49 22.29
CA ARG A 79 13.28 11.51 22.18
C ARG A 79 12.58 11.17 23.50
N MET A 80 13.15 10.30 24.32
CA MET A 80 12.60 9.99 25.65
C MET A 80 12.63 11.22 26.56
N GLU A 81 13.74 11.97 26.55
CA GLU A 81 13.91 13.17 27.36
C GLU A 81 12.94 14.26 26.93
N GLU A 82 12.92 14.59 25.63
CA GLU A 82 12.00 15.59 25.07
C GLU A 82 10.54 15.28 25.39
N GLU A 83 10.12 14.02 25.23
CA GLU A 83 8.74 13.61 25.53
C GLU A 83 8.45 13.58 27.03
N SER A 84 9.47 13.37 27.88
CA SER A 84 9.31 13.45 29.33
C SER A 84 9.17 14.88 29.82
N GLU A 85 9.93 15.81 29.23
CA GLU A 85 9.79 17.25 29.45
C GLU A 85 8.43 17.75 28.98
N GLU A 86 8.00 17.36 27.78
CA GLU A 86 6.71 17.76 27.19
C GLU A 86 5.52 17.24 28.01
N GLN A 87 5.61 16.03 28.58
CA GLN A 87 4.56 15.45 29.41
C GLN A 87 4.70 15.78 30.91
N GLY A 88 5.80 16.43 31.34
CA GLY A 88 6.08 16.70 32.75
C GLY A 88 6.24 15.46 33.63
N ARG A 89 6.46 14.28 33.04
CA ARG A 89 6.62 12.99 33.74
C ARG A 89 7.57 12.09 32.98
N ARG A 90 8.15 11.11 33.68
CA ARG A 90 8.99 10.09 33.04
C ARG A 90 8.17 9.24 32.06
N VAL A 91 8.52 9.30 30.77
CA VAL A 91 7.90 8.48 29.73
C VAL A 91 8.53 7.08 29.70
N GLY A 92 7.72 6.04 29.52
CA GLY A 92 8.21 4.67 29.37
C GLY A 92 8.68 4.36 27.94
N ARG A 93 9.56 3.37 27.77
CA ARG A 93 10.04 2.95 26.43
C ARG A 93 8.91 2.51 25.50
N GLY A 94 7.89 1.82 26.05
CA GLY A 94 6.72 1.39 25.28
C GLY A 94 5.83 2.57 24.84
N GLU A 95 5.64 3.55 25.72
CA GLU A 95 4.90 4.78 25.43
C GLU A 95 5.60 5.61 24.35
N LEU A 96 6.92 5.75 24.44
CA LEU A 96 7.68 6.41 23.39
C LEU A 96 7.57 5.65 22.07
N TRP A 97 7.64 4.32 22.08
CA TRP A 97 7.50 3.52 20.86
C TRP A 97 6.18 3.79 20.15
N ILE A 98 5.06 3.83 20.89
CA ILE A 98 3.73 4.14 20.35
C ILE A 98 3.71 5.55 19.75
N THR A 99 4.32 6.51 20.43
CA THR A 99 4.37 7.91 20.02
C THR A 99 5.15 8.09 18.72
N VAL A 100 6.32 7.45 18.61
CA VAL A 100 7.18 7.59 17.43
C VAL A 100 6.80 6.64 16.29
N HIS A 101 5.97 5.61 16.49
CA HIS A 101 5.55 4.68 15.45
C HIS A 101 4.08 4.85 15.07
N LYS A 102 3.82 5.50 13.93
CA LYS A 102 2.46 5.68 13.42
C LYS A 102 2.07 4.55 12.49
N LYS A 103 0.90 3.93 12.73
CA LYS A 103 0.34 2.91 11.84
C LYS A 103 0.02 3.52 10.47
N MET A 104 0.41 2.85 9.40
CA MET A 104 0.14 3.33 8.04
C MET A 104 -1.34 3.13 7.68
N ALA A 105 -2.11 4.24 7.66
CA ALA A 105 -3.53 4.24 7.28
C ALA A 105 -3.76 3.64 5.86
N TYR A 106 -2.85 3.93 4.92
CA TYR A 106 -2.89 3.43 3.55
C TYR A 106 -2.88 1.90 3.44
N ILE A 107 -2.10 1.18 4.27
CA ILE A 107 -2.05 -0.29 4.25
C ILE A 107 -3.35 -0.88 4.81
N SER A 108 -3.95 -0.23 5.81
CA SER A 108 -5.29 -0.61 6.29
C SER A 108 -6.34 -0.43 5.19
N MET A 109 -6.30 0.69 4.47
CA MET A 109 -7.19 0.98 3.34
C MET A 109 -7.01 0.02 2.17
N MET A 110 -5.77 -0.24 1.73
CA MET A 110 -5.50 -1.18 0.62
C MET A 110 -5.96 -2.61 0.94
N LYS A 111 -5.77 -3.07 2.18
CA LYS A 111 -6.30 -4.38 2.61
C LYS A 111 -7.83 -4.42 2.55
N GLN A 112 -8.51 -3.34 2.91
CA GLN A 112 -9.96 -3.24 2.78
C GLN A 112 -10.40 -3.19 1.31
N GLU A 113 -9.71 -2.44 0.46
CA GLU A 113 -10.03 -2.34 -0.96
C GLU A 113 -9.82 -3.67 -1.71
N GLN A 114 -8.75 -4.41 -1.39
CA GLN A 114 -8.52 -5.76 -1.92
C GLN A 114 -9.64 -6.71 -1.51
N LEU A 115 -10.04 -6.71 -0.23
CA LEU A 115 -11.18 -7.49 0.24
C LEU A 115 -12.47 -7.12 -0.50
N VAL A 116 -12.76 -5.83 -0.69
CA VAL A 116 -13.94 -5.36 -1.43
C VAL A 116 -13.91 -5.81 -2.90
N LYS A 117 -12.74 -5.78 -3.55
CA LYS A 117 -12.57 -6.27 -4.93
C LYS A 117 -12.80 -7.79 -5.03
N GLU A 118 -12.31 -8.54 -4.05
CA GLU A 118 -12.48 -10.00 -3.97
C GLU A 118 -13.95 -10.38 -3.72
N LEU A 119 -14.62 -9.66 -2.82
CA LEU A 119 -16.07 -9.78 -2.58
C LEU A 119 -16.89 -9.52 -3.85
N ARG A 120 -16.58 -8.45 -4.60
CA ARG A 120 -17.25 -8.15 -5.88
C ARG A 120 -17.03 -9.25 -6.92
N ARG A 121 -15.82 -9.85 -6.98
CA ARG A 121 -15.53 -10.95 -7.90
C ARG A 121 -16.31 -12.22 -7.54
N LEU A 122 -16.34 -12.59 -6.27
CA LEU A 122 -17.10 -13.76 -5.80
C LEU A 122 -18.60 -13.58 -6.03
N SER A 123 -19.13 -12.37 -5.77
CA SER A 123 -20.53 -12.02 -6.04
C SER A 123 -20.92 -12.13 -7.52
N ASN A 124 -19.98 -11.92 -8.45
CA ASN A 124 -20.26 -11.98 -9.88
C ASN A 124 -20.11 -13.39 -10.47
N MET A 125 -19.54 -14.34 -9.74
CA MET A 125 -19.18 -15.67 -10.25
C MET A 125 -19.93 -16.84 -9.60
N MET A 126 -20.78 -16.60 -8.59
CA MET A 126 -21.28 -17.69 -7.74
C MET A 126 -22.80 -17.61 -7.49
N SER A 127 -23.42 -18.77 -7.32
CA SER A 127 -24.81 -18.88 -6.85
C SER A 127 -24.95 -18.35 -5.40
N LEU A 128 -26.13 -17.89 -5.00
CA LEU A 128 -26.40 -17.33 -3.66
C LEU A 128 -25.91 -18.24 -2.52
N LEU A 129 -26.10 -19.55 -2.65
CA LEU A 129 -25.72 -20.56 -1.66
C LEU A 129 -24.21 -20.73 -1.53
N GLU A 130 -23.48 -20.77 -2.66
CA GLU A 130 -22.02 -20.86 -2.62
C GLU A 130 -21.38 -19.54 -2.14
N CYS A 131 -22.00 -18.40 -2.47
CA CYS A 131 -21.56 -17.08 -1.99
C CYS A 131 -21.62 -17.04 -0.45
N CYS A 132 -22.74 -17.44 0.15
CA CYS A 132 -22.89 -17.50 1.61
C CYS A 132 -21.80 -18.35 2.28
N LEU A 133 -21.46 -19.52 1.73
CA LEU A 133 -20.44 -20.41 2.29
C LEU A 133 -19.03 -19.80 2.24
N LYS A 134 -18.68 -19.07 1.17
CA LYS A 134 -17.37 -18.38 1.05
C LYS A 134 -17.33 -17.02 1.79
N MET A 135 -18.47 -16.43 2.11
CA MET A 135 -18.58 -15.16 2.84
C MET A 135 -18.35 -15.32 4.35
N ILE A 136 -18.75 -16.45 4.93
CA ILE A 136 -18.68 -16.71 6.39
C ILE A 136 -17.24 -16.57 6.97
N PRO A 137 -16.17 -17.08 6.33
CA PRO A 137 -14.80 -16.87 6.82
C PRO A 137 -14.34 -15.41 6.74
N LEU A 138 -14.77 -14.67 5.70
CA LEU A 138 -14.40 -13.28 5.46
C LEU A 138 -15.11 -12.33 6.45
N LEU A 139 -16.36 -12.63 6.80
CA LEU A 139 -17.11 -11.93 7.84
C LEU A 139 -16.48 -12.15 9.23
N ARG A 140 -16.12 -13.40 9.58
CA ARG A 140 -15.36 -13.71 10.80
C ARG A 140 -14.00 -13.00 10.88
N PHE A 141 -13.38 -12.73 9.74
CA PHE A 141 -12.13 -11.94 9.67
C PHE A 141 -12.34 -10.44 9.91
N SER A 142 -13.50 -9.90 9.52
CA SER A 142 -13.89 -8.50 9.74
C SER A 142 -14.29 -8.22 11.19
N GLU A 143 -15.03 -9.15 11.80
CA GLU A 143 -15.52 -9.08 13.19
C GLU A 143 -14.38 -9.04 14.22
N LYS A 144 -13.31 -9.83 14.00
CA LYS A 144 -12.08 -9.83 14.83
C LYS A 144 -11.33 -8.50 14.88
N ARG A 145 -11.69 -7.49 14.07
CA ARG A 145 -11.07 -6.15 14.07
C ARG A 145 -11.95 -5.05 14.67
N ASN A 146 -13.03 -5.39 15.39
CA ASN A 146 -13.94 -4.44 16.06
C ASN A 146 -14.49 -3.33 15.13
N ARG A 147 -14.91 -3.67 13.90
CA ARG A 147 -15.44 -2.69 12.92
C ARG A 147 -16.79 -3.02 12.31
N VAL A 148 -17.47 -4.07 12.78
CA VAL A 148 -18.82 -4.43 12.34
C VAL A 148 -19.61 -4.83 13.58
N GLU A 149 -20.59 -4.01 13.98
CA GLU A 149 -21.42 -4.28 15.16
C GLU A 149 -22.57 -5.25 14.87
N TYR A 150 -23.04 -5.38 13.62
CA TYR A 150 -24.00 -6.40 13.21
C TYR A 150 -24.08 -6.51 11.67
N VAL A 151 -24.39 -7.71 11.17
CA VAL A 151 -24.72 -7.99 9.78
C VAL A 151 -26.14 -8.51 9.74
N VAL A 152 -27.09 -7.69 9.28
CA VAL A 152 -28.49 -8.08 9.14
C VAL A 152 -28.74 -8.51 7.70
N TRP A 153 -29.23 -9.75 7.55
CA TRP A 153 -29.72 -10.27 6.28
C TRP A 153 -31.19 -9.86 6.13
N ILE A 154 -31.49 -8.96 5.21
CA ILE A 154 -32.85 -8.79 4.70
C ILE A 154 -32.83 -9.30 3.27
N LEU A 155 -33.73 -10.24 2.97
CA LEU A 155 -33.94 -10.73 1.61
C LEU A 155 -33.99 -9.52 0.66
N ASP A 156 -33.12 -9.55 -0.35
CA ASP A 156 -32.91 -8.54 -1.40
C ASP A 156 -32.04 -7.31 -1.10
N GLN A 157 -31.51 -7.09 0.11
CA GLN A 157 -30.58 -5.97 0.36
C GLN A 157 -29.46 -6.29 1.38
N LEU A 158 -28.19 -6.14 0.94
CA LEU A 158 -27.01 -6.16 1.82
C LEU A 158 -26.67 -4.73 2.25
N LEU A 159 -26.98 -4.37 3.50
CA LEU A 159 -26.56 -3.10 4.10
C LEU A 159 -25.31 -3.32 4.96
N VAL A 160 -24.15 -2.91 4.44
CA VAL A 160 -22.90 -2.82 5.20
C VAL A 160 -22.75 -1.37 5.66
N ASN A 161 -22.76 -1.14 6.97
CA ASN A 161 -22.73 0.21 7.55
C ASN A 161 -21.33 0.86 7.50
N SER A 162 -20.79 1.00 6.29
CA SER A 162 -19.74 1.96 5.95
C SER A 162 -19.98 2.46 4.52
N SER A 163 -20.90 3.41 4.37
CA SER A 163 -21.08 4.28 3.19
C SER A 163 -21.20 3.66 1.79
N VAL A 164 -21.40 2.33 1.64
CA VAL A 164 -21.56 1.69 0.33
C VAL A 164 -22.87 0.90 0.30
N ARG A 165 -23.92 1.51 -0.27
CA ARG A 165 -25.11 0.78 -0.73
C ARG A 165 -24.72 -0.01 -1.99
N ILE A 166 -24.74 -1.34 -1.92
CA ILE A 166 -24.60 -2.19 -3.10
C ILE A 166 -26.02 -2.63 -3.50
N HIS A 167 -26.54 -2.06 -4.59
CA HIS A 167 -27.78 -2.54 -5.21
C HIS A 167 -27.44 -3.76 -6.09
N MET A 168 -27.92 -4.94 -5.71
CA MET A 168 -27.90 -6.11 -6.58
C MET A 168 -29.14 -6.07 -7.48
N ARG A 169 -28.97 -6.00 -8.81
CA ARG A 169 -30.08 -6.19 -9.77
C ARG A 169 -30.15 -7.66 -10.16
N LEU A 170 -31.31 -8.28 -9.99
CA LEU A 170 -31.65 -9.53 -10.65
C LEU A 170 -31.67 -9.32 -12.16
N ALA A 171 -30.80 -9.99 -12.89
CA ALA A 171 -30.98 -10.19 -14.32
C ALA A 171 -31.95 -11.37 -14.49
N THR A 172 -33.25 -11.08 -14.60
CA THR A 172 -34.22 -12.06 -15.08
C THR A 172 -33.93 -12.30 -16.56
N LYS A 173 -33.47 -13.51 -16.92
CA LYS A 173 -33.48 -13.96 -18.31
C LYS A 173 -34.93 -13.96 -18.78
N SER A 174 -35.26 -13.11 -19.76
CA SER A 174 -36.53 -13.20 -20.49
C SER A 174 -36.42 -14.31 -21.53
N ASN A 175 -37.35 -15.27 -21.45
CA ASN A 175 -37.76 -16.33 -22.38
C ASN A 175 -36.71 -16.93 -23.32
#